data_AF-A0AAX3K8Y9-F1
#
_entry.id   AF-A0AAX3K8Y9-F1
#
_cell.length_a   1.000
_cell.length_b   1.000
_cell.length_c   1.000
_cell.angle_alpha   90.00
_cell.angle_beta   90.00
_cell.angle_gamma   90.00
#
_symmetry.space_group_name_H-M   'P 1'
#
loop_
_entity.id
_entity.type
_entity.pdbx_description
1 polymer ?
#
loop_
_entity_poly.entity_id
_entity_poly.type
_entity_poly.pdbx_seq_one_letter_code
_entity_poly.pdbx_strand_id
1 'polypeptide(L)'
;MFCIKKRFILILFSIFMLVSCSKTGTKNVDKVNNEIKNSTSQFSLNTEELAVLEKPYRDFSDEDKKVFNKILEKYNKFKENSSNDIAFETKILEKLEEIENFYGKKYINFKNESSINVKVEEKLLNQNTKTELSKKEFSYDNYLIKLTGKGNFKYSVDKRIICEETLKENEKPRYVRIKILENSNVEFNGNIIGIIFKDNIKYDDFKNLPSGIFSIDTDLKQGTYKISNTTKDTIIKTISKNNEVKILNLQESHEIKLENEMKLIISGVDYITLEKID
;
A
#
# COMPACT_ATOMS: atom_id res chain seq x y z
N MET A 1 42.31 14.69 -3.35
CA MET A 1 41.04 15.43 -3.46
C MET A 1 39.95 14.62 -2.77
N PHE A 2 39.69 14.90 -1.49
CA PHE A 2 38.56 14.33 -0.74
C PHE A 2 38.05 15.43 0.19
N CYS A 3 36.92 16.03 -0.16
CA CYS A 3 36.24 17.06 0.62
C CYS A 3 34.77 16.71 0.77
N ILE A 4 34.49 15.68 1.57
CA ILE A 4 33.19 15.46 2.19
C ILE A 4 33.48 15.10 3.65
N LYS A 5 33.31 16.06 4.55
CA LYS A 5 33.02 15.92 6.01
C LYS A 5 33.34 17.22 6.74
N LYS A 6 32.49 18.25 6.59
CA LYS A 6 32.46 19.38 7.56
C LYS A 6 31.06 19.94 7.88
N ARG A 7 29.98 19.48 7.25
CA ARG A 7 28.61 19.93 7.59
C ARG A 7 27.87 19.07 8.64
N PHE A 8 28.25 17.82 8.86
CA PHE A 8 27.60 16.96 9.87
C PHE A 8 28.15 17.15 11.30
N ILE A 9 29.33 17.75 11.48
CA ILE A 9 29.94 17.96 12.81
C ILE A 9 29.35 19.20 13.52
N LEU A 10 28.75 20.14 12.78
CA LEU A 10 28.16 21.35 13.36
C LEU A 10 26.78 21.11 14.01
N ILE A 11 26.08 20.02 13.67
CA ILE A 11 24.78 19.67 14.26
C ILE A 11 24.94 18.94 15.61
N LEU A 12 26.07 18.25 15.84
CA LEU A 12 26.33 17.63 17.14
C LEU A 12 26.82 18.63 18.21
N PHE A 13 27.43 19.75 17.81
CA PHE A 13 27.94 20.75 18.76
C PHE A 13 26.85 21.68 19.34
N SER A 14 25.71 21.84 18.66
CA SER A 14 24.57 22.62 19.16
C SER A 14 23.73 21.88 20.21
N ILE A 15 23.84 20.55 20.30
CA ILE A 15 23.15 19.75 21.33
C ILE A 15 23.99 19.68 22.63
N PHE A 16 25.30 19.88 22.56
CA PHE A 16 26.19 19.77 23.73
C PHE A 16 26.38 21.08 24.51
N MET A 17 26.05 22.25 23.93
CA MET A 17 26.18 23.56 24.61
C MET A 17 24.92 24.00 25.40
N LEU A 18 23.86 23.18 25.44
CA LEU A 18 22.69 23.42 26.30
C LEU A 18 22.78 22.74 27.68
N VAL A 19 23.91 22.10 27.99
CA VAL A 19 24.20 21.58 29.33
C VAL A 19 25.39 22.32 29.93
N SER A 20 25.23 23.63 30.16
CA SER A 20 26.07 24.33 31.12
C SER A 20 25.32 25.55 31.66
N CYS A 21 25.45 25.76 32.98
CA CYS A 21 24.89 26.85 33.79
C CYS A 21 23.47 26.68 34.36
N SER A 22 23.46 25.93 35.47
CA SER A 22 23.07 26.41 36.81
C SER A 22 21.63 26.84 37.11
N LYS A 23 21.05 26.11 38.08
CA LYS A 23 20.21 26.59 39.19
C LYS A 23 19.06 27.53 38.83
N THR A 24 17.93 26.93 38.44
CA THR A 24 16.60 27.33 38.94
C THR A 24 15.67 26.14 38.81
N GLY A 25 15.74 25.25 39.81
CA GLY A 25 14.78 24.18 39.98
C GLY A 25 13.40 24.73 40.34
N THR A 26 12.37 23.97 39.96
CA THR A 26 10.98 24.01 40.48
C THR A 26 10.05 25.17 40.13
N LYS A 27 10.27 25.93 39.05
CA LYS A 27 9.20 26.80 38.48
C LYS A 27 8.83 26.62 37.00
N ASN A 28 9.51 25.75 36.26
CA ASN A 28 9.20 25.53 34.84
C ASN A 28 8.51 24.21 34.52
N VAL A 29 8.54 23.19 35.40
CA VAL A 29 7.92 21.90 35.09
C VAL A 29 6.39 21.99 35.11
N ASP A 30 5.80 22.76 36.03
CA ASP A 30 4.34 22.94 36.08
C ASP A 30 3.82 23.85 34.96
N LYS A 31 4.63 24.80 34.49
CA LYS A 31 4.27 25.67 33.36
C LYS A 31 4.37 24.92 32.04
N VAL A 32 5.41 24.09 31.87
CA VAL A 32 5.56 23.19 30.72
C VAL A 32 4.50 22.08 30.75
N ASN A 33 4.15 21.50 31.90
CA ASN A 33 3.06 20.52 31.99
C ASN A 33 1.67 21.13 31.75
N ASN A 34 1.42 22.38 32.15
CA ASN A 34 0.16 23.06 31.85
C ASN A 34 0.09 23.59 30.41
N GLU A 35 1.22 23.92 29.77
CA GLU A 35 1.26 24.22 28.33
C GLU A 35 1.14 22.94 27.48
N ILE A 36 1.70 21.81 27.93
CA ILE A 36 1.53 20.48 27.28
C ILE A 36 0.12 19.93 27.47
N LYS A 37 -0.58 20.24 28.57
CA LYS A 37 -2.00 19.88 28.76
C LYS A 37 -2.96 20.63 27.83
N ASN A 38 -2.53 21.71 27.19
CA ASN A 38 -3.38 22.55 26.34
C ASN A 38 -3.10 22.43 24.83
N SER A 39 -2.20 21.55 24.38
CA SER A 39 -2.04 21.24 22.95
C SER A 39 -2.69 19.91 22.59
N THR A 40 -3.89 19.97 22.00
CA THR A 40 -4.78 18.84 21.70
C THR A 40 -4.31 17.90 20.55
N SER A 41 -3.02 17.84 20.20
CA SER A 41 -2.57 17.13 18.99
C SER A 41 -1.19 16.44 19.06
N GLN A 42 -0.69 16.09 20.24
CA GLN A 42 0.51 15.25 20.32
C GLN A 42 0.16 13.76 20.17
N PHE A 43 0.53 13.21 19.02
CA PHE A 43 0.55 11.77 18.82
C PHE A 43 1.65 11.16 19.69
N SER A 44 1.25 10.28 20.61
CA SER A 44 2.17 9.55 21.48
C SER A 44 1.79 8.07 21.50
N LEU A 45 2.77 7.22 21.19
CA LEU A 45 2.69 5.80 21.49
C LEU A 45 2.98 5.58 22.97
N ASN A 46 2.25 4.66 23.58
CA ASN A 46 2.61 4.18 24.91
C ASN A 46 3.73 3.13 24.83
N THR A 47 4.25 2.71 25.99
CA THR A 47 5.36 1.75 26.07
C THR A 47 5.04 0.39 25.44
N GLU A 48 3.79 -0.06 25.54
CA GLU A 48 3.32 -1.32 24.95
C GLU A 48 3.33 -1.24 23.41
N GLU A 49 2.86 -0.13 22.86
CA GLU A 49 2.82 0.13 21.42
C GLU A 49 4.23 0.27 20.82
N LEU A 50 5.14 0.95 21.52
CA LEU A 50 6.54 1.02 21.12
C LEU A 50 7.21 -0.37 21.13
N ALA A 51 6.95 -1.17 22.17
CA ALA A 51 7.49 -2.52 22.26
C ALA A 51 7.02 -3.42 21.11
N VAL A 52 5.76 -3.30 20.68
CA VAL A 52 5.22 -4.05 19.53
C VAL A 52 5.90 -3.64 18.21
N LEU A 53 6.22 -2.36 18.01
CA LEU A 53 6.95 -1.90 16.82
C LEU A 53 8.41 -2.37 16.80
N GLU A 54 9.03 -2.50 17.97
CA GLU A 54 10.41 -3.00 18.09
C GLU A 54 10.49 -4.53 17.98
N LYS A 55 9.41 -5.24 18.32
CA LYS A 55 9.33 -6.70 18.25
C LYS A 55 9.33 -7.20 16.80
N PRO A 56 10.09 -8.24 16.43
CA PRO A 56 9.97 -8.88 15.12
C PRO A 56 8.57 -9.46 14.88
N TYR A 57 8.01 -9.28 13.69
CA TYR A 57 6.67 -9.77 13.35
C TYR A 57 6.54 -11.29 13.50
N ARG A 58 7.58 -12.05 13.18
CA ARG A 58 7.60 -13.51 13.35
C ARG A 58 7.28 -13.96 14.78
N ASP A 59 7.50 -13.07 15.75
CA ASP A 59 7.33 -13.32 17.18
C ASP A 59 6.01 -12.70 17.70
N PHE A 60 5.14 -12.17 16.83
CA PHE A 60 3.86 -11.58 17.22
C PHE A 60 2.89 -12.64 17.76
N SER A 61 2.39 -12.40 18.95
CA SER A 61 1.20 -13.04 19.49
C SER A 61 -0.07 -12.42 18.92
N ASP A 62 -1.22 -13.05 19.15
CA ASP A 62 -2.51 -12.47 18.75
C ASP A 62 -2.82 -11.15 19.47
N GLU A 63 -2.29 -10.94 20.68
CA GLU A 63 -2.40 -9.66 21.37
C GLU A 63 -1.49 -8.59 20.77
N ASP A 64 -0.26 -8.95 20.35
CA ASP A 64 0.63 -8.02 19.63
C ASP A 64 -0.02 -7.52 18.34
N LYS A 65 -0.75 -8.39 17.62
CA LYS A 65 -1.51 -8.00 16.42
C LYS A 65 -2.63 -7.01 16.74
N LYS A 66 -3.36 -7.21 17.85
CA LYS A 66 -4.40 -6.25 18.28
C LYS A 66 -3.80 -4.91 18.66
N VAL A 67 -2.67 -4.90 19.35
CA VAL A 67 -1.93 -3.67 19.67
C VAL A 67 -1.44 -2.99 18.39
N PHE A 68 -0.89 -3.74 17.44
CA PHE A 68 -0.49 -3.18 16.14
C PHE A 68 -1.67 -2.56 15.38
N ASN A 69 -2.85 -3.19 15.41
CA ASN A 69 -4.06 -2.59 14.85
C ASN A 69 -4.43 -1.26 15.53
N LYS A 70 -4.28 -1.15 16.86
CA LYS A 70 -4.48 0.13 17.59
C LYS A 70 -3.45 1.19 17.19
N ILE A 71 -2.19 0.80 16.98
CA ILE A 71 -1.13 1.70 16.50
C ILE A 71 -1.51 2.27 15.13
N LEU A 72 -2.00 1.40 14.23
CA LEU A 72 -2.48 1.80 12.91
C LEU A 72 -3.69 2.75 13.00
N GLU A 73 -4.66 2.47 13.88
CA GLU A 73 -5.78 3.39 14.12
C GLU A 73 -5.34 4.77 14.64
N LYS A 74 -4.39 4.80 15.58
CA LYS A 74 -3.83 6.07 16.09
C LYS A 74 -3.09 6.81 14.98
N TYR A 75 -2.29 6.10 14.18
CA TYR A 75 -1.57 6.69 13.03
C TYR A 75 -2.54 7.34 12.05
N ASN A 76 -3.65 6.67 11.75
CA ASN A 76 -4.69 7.22 10.86
C ASN A 76 -5.26 8.53 11.40
N LYS A 77 -5.65 8.57 12.68
CA LYS A 77 -6.14 9.79 13.33
C LYS A 77 -5.11 10.93 13.33
N PHE A 78 -3.83 10.60 13.39
CA PHE A 78 -2.76 11.59 13.35
C PHE A 78 -2.54 12.18 11.95
N LYS A 79 -2.62 11.35 10.90
CA LYS A 79 -2.51 11.82 9.50
C LYS A 79 -3.66 12.71 9.09
N GLU A 80 -4.89 12.41 9.51
CA GLU A 80 -6.07 13.27 9.25
C GLU A 80 -5.91 14.68 9.86
N ASN A 81 -5.14 14.81 10.94
CA ASN A 81 -4.90 16.08 11.64
C ASN A 81 -3.65 16.85 11.16
N SER A 82 -3.19 16.58 9.92
CA SER A 82 -2.17 17.37 9.20
C SER A 82 -0.75 17.35 9.80
N SER A 83 -0.35 16.27 10.48
CA SER A 83 1.02 16.12 10.98
C SER A 83 1.84 15.12 10.15
N ASN A 84 3.03 15.56 9.72
CA ASN A 84 3.97 14.78 8.92
C ASN A 84 5.12 14.24 9.80
N ASP A 85 4.81 13.35 10.76
CA ASP A 85 5.88 12.60 11.43
C ASP A 85 6.39 11.47 10.53
N ILE A 86 7.42 11.81 9.76
CA ILE A 86 8.09 10.92 8.82
C ILE A 86 8.72 9.72 9.53
N ALA A 87 9.21 9.89 10.77
CA ALA A 87 9.90 8.82 11.50
C ALA A 87 8.90 7.73 11.95
N PHE A 88 7.71 8.15 12.39
CA PHE A 88 6.68 7.21 12.79
C PHE A 88 6.07 6.47 11.58
N GLU A 89 5.82 7.17 10.48
CA GLU A 89 5.38 6.56 9.21
C GLU A 89 6.39 5.50 8.72
N THR A 90 7.69 5.83 8.76
CA THR A 90 8.76 4.89 8.38
C THR A 90 8.72 3.60 9.21
N LYS A 91 8.57 3.70 10.54
CA LYS A 91 8.50 2.51 11.42
C LYS A 91 7.31 1.60 11.10
N ILE A 92 6.15 2.18 10.75
CA ILE A 92 4.98 1.39 10.35
C ILE A 92 5.26 0.68 9.03
N LEU A 93 5.80 1.39 8.03
CA LEU A 93 6.12 0.81 6.72
C LEU A 93 7.16 -0.32 6.84
N GLU A 94 8.20 -0.15 7.65
CA GLU A 94 9.20 -1.19 7.95
C GLU A 94 8.56 -2.44 8.56
N LYS A 95 7.62 -2.27 9.50
CA LYS A 95 6.91 -3.41 10.10
C LYS A 95 6.02 -4.13 9.09
N LEU A 96 5.35 -3.37 8.21
CA LEU A 96 4.52 -3.94 7.13
C LEU A 96 5.34 -4.68 6.08
N GLU A 97 6.56 -4.26 5.82
CA GLU A 97 7.54 -4.96 4.98
C GLU A 97 8.06 -6.23 5.68
N GLU A 98 8.31 -6.19 6.98
CA GLU A 98 8.68 -7.38 7.76
C GLU A 98 7.59 -8.45 7.72
N ILE A 99 6.32 -8.04 7.84
CA ILE A 99 5.15 -8.90 7.68
C ILE A 99 5.15 -9.58 6.31
N GLU A 100 5.41 -8.83 5.23
CA GLU A 100 5.55 -9.42 3.90
C GLU A 100 6.66 -10.47 3.88
N ASN A 101 7.87 -10.09 4.27
CA ASN A 101 9.03 -10.97 4.22
C ASN A 101 8.82 -12.25 5.05
N PHE A 102 8.08 -12.19 6.15
CA PHE A 102 7.71 -13.35 6.96
C PHE A 102 6.91 -14.39 6.17
N TYR A 103 5.93 -13.97 5.36
CA TYR A 103 5.18 -14.90 4.50
C TYR A 103 6.05 -15.43 3.32
N GLY A 104 7.23 -14.84 3.08
CA GLY A 104 7.96 -14.69 1.81
C GLY A 104 8.67 -15.90 1.21
N LYS A 105 8.11 -17.11 1.28
CA LYS A 105 8.64 -18.27 0.52
C LYS A 105 7.64 -18.99 -0.38
N LYS A 106 6.37 -18.55 -0.44
CA LYS A 106 5.31 -19.22 -1.21
C LYS A 106 4.39 -18.30 -2.02
N TYR A 107 4.61 -16.98 -2.05
CA TYR A 107 3.71 -16.03 -2.72
C TYR A 107 4.48 -14.99 -3.55
N ILE A 108 3.80 -14.42 -4.55
CA ILE A 108 4.36 -13.38 -5.42
C ILE A 108 4.31 -12.04 -4.71
N ASN A 109 5.48 -11.42 -4.51
CA ASN A 109 5.58 -10.07 -3.98
C ASN A 109 5.71 -9.05 -5.12
N PHE A 110 4.59 -8.43 -5.50
CA PHE A 110 4.56 -7.44 -6.58
C PHE A 110 5.35 -6.15 -6.28
N LYS A 111 5.58 -5.80 -5.01
CA LYS A 111 6.46 -4.68 -4.64
C LYS A 111 7.91 -5.00 -5.01
N ASN A 112 8.36 -6.21 -4.70
CA ASN A 112 9.71 -6.66 -5.07
C ASN A 112 9.88 -6.69 -6.58
N GLU A 113 8.92 -7.24 -7.31
CA GLU A 113 8.93 -7.26 -8.78
C GLU A 113 8.93 -5.85 -9.38
N SER A 114 8.14 -4.93 -8.82
CA SER A 114 8.12 -3.52 -9.23
C SER A 114 9.41 -2.77 -8.91
N SER A 115 10.26 -3.31 -8.02
CA SER A 115 11.47 -2.67 -7.53
C SER A 115 12.78 -3.29 -8.03
N ILE A 116 12.72 -4.34 -8.85
CA ILE A 116 13.91 -5.04 -9.39
C ILE A 116 14.94 -4.06 -9.99
N ASN A 117 14.46 -3.05 -10.72
CA ASN A 117 15.33 -2.12 -11.46
C ASN A 117 15.32 -0.69 -10.90
N VAL A 118 14.38 -0.36 -10.01
CA VAL A 118 14.13 1.01 -9.53
C VAL A 118 13.58 0.94 -8.12
N LYS A 119 14.12 1.72 -7.17
CA LYS A 119 13.47 1.85 -5.85
C LYS A 119 12.10 2.51 -6.02
N VAL A 120 11.04 1.86 -5.56
CA VAL A 120 9.68 2.43 -5.58
C VAL A 120 9.44 3.28 -4.34
N GLU A 121 8.80 4.43 -4.54
CA GLU A 121 8.28 5.25 -3.45
C GLU A 121 6.89 4.71 -3.06
N GLU A 122 6.72 4.46 -1.77
CA GLU A 122 5.48 3.99 -1.18
C GLU A 122 4.75 5.16 -0.52
N LYS A 123 3.43 5.11 -0.60
CA LYS A 123 2.56 6.05 0.08
C LYS A 123 1.41 5.32 0.74
N LEU A 124 1.21 5.59 2.01
CA LEU A 124 0.08 5.05 2.76
C LEU A 124 -1.19 5.86 2.42
N LEU A 125 -2.26 5.17 2.04
CA LEU A 125 -3.55 5.77 1.73
C LEU A 125 -4.41 5.91 3.00
N ASN A 126 -5.27 6.92 2.99
CA ASN A 126 -6.22 7.14 4.08
C ASN A 126 -7.21 5.96 4.15
N GLN A 127 -7.35 5.39 5.33
CA GLN A 127 -8.26 4.27 5.59
C GLN A 127 -9.67 4.78 5.87
N ASN A 128 -10.70 3.92 5.81
CA ASN A 128 -12.09 4.26 6.13
C ASN A 128 -12.64 5.51 5.40
N THR A 129 -12.07 5.82 4.24
CA THR A 129 -12.41 7.03 3.48
C THR A 129 -12.46 6.69 1.99
N LYS A 130 -13.13 7.58 1.25
CA LYS A 130 -13.04 7.64 -0.19
C LYS A 130 -12.04 8.73 -0.56
N THR A 131 -10.98 8.35 -1.26
CA THR A 131 -9.92 9.25 -1.71
C THR A 131 -9.96 9.36 -3.24
N GLU A 132 -10.03 10.59 -3.72
CA GLU A 132 -9.84 10.89 -5.14
C GLU A 132 -8.35 10.84 -5.49
N LEU A 133 -8.01 10.09 -6.53
CA LEU A 133 -6.64 9.95 -7.01
C LEU A 133 -6.38 11.00 -8.09
N SER A 134 -5.60 12.03 -7.75
CA SER A 134 -5.26 13.10 -8.69
C SER A 134 -3.94 12.84 -9.42
N LYS A 135 -3.87 13.18 -10.71
CA LYS A 135 -2.60 13.15 -11.47
C LYS A 135 -1.53 14.12 -10.96
N LYS A 136 -1.93 15.14 -10.18
CA LYS A 136 -0.98 16.06 -9.52
C LYS A 136 -0.18 15.36 -8.44
N GLU A 137 -0.83 14.46 -7.71
CA GLU A 137 -0.24 13.72 -6.59
C GLU A 137 0.38 12.39 -7.04
N PHE A 138 -0.15 11.82 -8.13
CA PHE A 138 0.29 10.56 -8.70
C PHE A 138 0.59 10.74 -10.19
N SER A 139 1.85 10.98 -10.51
CA SER A 139 2.31 11.38 -11.85
C SER A 139 2.43 10.24 -12.86
N TYR A 140 2.29 8.97 -12.44
CA TYR A 140 2.38 7.82 -13.32
C TYR A 140 0.99 7.33 -13.75
N ASP A 141 0.92 6.59 -14.85
CA ASP A 141 -0.37 6.06 -15.30
C ASP A 141 -0.80 4.84 -14.48
N ASN A 142 0.14 3.98 -14.07
CA ASN A 142 -0.16 2.71 -13.40
C ASN A 142 0.45 2.64 -12.01
N TYR A 143 -0.34 2.12 -11.07
CA TYR A 143 0.05 1.93 -9.68
C TYR A 143 -0.45 0.58 -9.16
N LEU A 144 0.24 0.07 -8.15
CA LEU A 144 -0.20 -1.06 -7.35
C LEU A 144 -0.58 -0.56 -5.97
N ILE A 145 -1.68 -1.11 -5.45
CA ILE A 145 -2.10 -0.92 -4.06
C ILE A 145 -1.96 -2.26 -3.36
N LYS A 146 -1.07 -2.33 -2.37
CA LYS A 146 -1.01 -3.42 -1.42
C LYS A 146 -2.09 -3.22 -0.36
N LEU A 147 -2.97 -4.20 -0.24
CA LEU A 147 -4.05 -4.27 0.72
C LEU A 147 -3.71 -5.23 1.85
N THR A 148 -3.86 -4.79 3.09
CA THR A 148 -3.73 -5.64 4.30
C THR A 148 -4.83 -5.32 5.30
N GLY A 149 -5.08 -6.19 6.27
CA GLY A 149 -6.11 -5.99 7.28
C GLY A 149 -7.45 -6.59 6.88
N LYS A 150 -8.55 -6.10 7.45
CA LYS A 150 -9.90 -6.67 7.31
C LYS A 150 -10.88 -5.61 6.83
N GLY A 151 -11.50 -5.83 5.68
CA GLY A 151 -12.46 -4.87 5.13
C GLY A 151 -12.68 -5.03 3.64
N ASN A 152 -13.28 -4.01 3.04
CA ASN A 152 -13.55 -3.93 1.62
C ASN A 152 -12.76 -2.77 1.00
N PHE A 153 -12.15 -3.04 -0.14
CA PHE A 153 -11.52 -2.07 -1.00
C PHE A 153 -12.32 -1.95 -2.30
N LYS A 154 -12.53 -0.73 -2.77
CA LYS A 154 -13.10 -0.47 -4.10
C LYS A 154 -12.22 0.49 -4.87
N TYR A 155 -11.98 0.16 -6.13
CA TYR A 155 -11.44 1.08 -7.12
C TYR A 155 -12.53 1.46 -8.12
N SER A 156 -12.74 2.75 -8.34
CA SER A 156 -13.78 3.27 -9.24
C SER A 156 -13.27 4.39 -10.13
N VAL A 157 -13.90 4.52 -11.30
CA VAL A 157 -13.67 5.61 -12.28
C VAL A 157 -15.04 6.11 -12.72
N ASP A 158 -15.26 7.42 -12.73
CA ASP A 158 -16.55 8.02 -13.09
C ASP A 158 -17.74 7.38 -12.36
N LYS A 159 -17.55 7.10 -11.05
CA LYS A 159 -18.51 6.42 -10.15
C LYS A 159 -18.82 4.96 -10.50
N ARG A 160 -18.18 4.38 -11.52
CA ARG A 160 -18.29 2.95 -11.85
C ARG A 160 -17.22 2.17 -11.10
N ILE A 161 -17.62 1.14 -10.38
CA ILE A 161 -16.69 0.23 -9.71
C ILE A 161 -15.98 -0.61 -10.78
N ILE A 162 -14.66 -0.51 -10.82
CA ILE A 162 -13.80 -1.25 -11.74
C ILE A 162 -13.34 -2.54 -11.08
N CYS A 163 -12.89 -2.46 -9.82
CA CYS A 163 -12.38 -3.59 -9.05
C CYS A 163 -12.85 -3.46 -7.60
N GLU A 164 -13.20 -4.59 -6.99
CA GLU A 164 -13.57 -4.69 -5.58
C GLU A 164 -12.87 -5.89 -4.97
N GLU A 165 -12.33 -5.70 -3.76
CA GLU A 165 -11.66 -6.75 -3.01
C GLU A 165 -12.16 -6.77 -1.58
N THR A 166 -12.49 -7.96 -1.09
CA THR A 166 -12.82 -8.20 0.31
C THR A 166 -11.69 -9.00 0.95
N LEU A 167 -11.15 -8.48 2.05
CA LEU A 167 -10.12 -9.12 2.86
C LEU A 167 -10.69 -9.54 4.22
N LYS A 168 -10.46 -10.80 4.60
CA LYS A 168 -10.77 -11.31 5.93
C LYS A 168 -9.62 -11.08 6.90
N GLU A 169 -9.91 -11.31 8.18
CA GLU A 169 -8.93 -11.17 9.24
C GLU A 169 -7.75 -12.13 9.06
N ASN A 170 -6.53 -11.62 9.23
CA ASN A 170 -5.28 -12.36 9.02
C ASN A 170 -5.11 -12.93 7.59
N GLU A 171 -5.84 -12.41 6.60
CA GLU A 171 -5.52 -12.72 5.21
C GLU A 171 -4.16 -12.12 4.84
N LYS A 172 -3.47 -12.84 3.96
CA LYS A 172 -2.22 -12.38 3.34
C LYS A 172 -2.47 -11.08 2.57
N PRO A 173 -1.41 -10.27 2.34
CA PRO A 173 -1.54 -9.08 1.52
C PRO A 173 -2.08 -9.40 0.13
N ARG A 174 -3.03 -8.59 -0.35
CA ARG A 174 -3.54 -8.65 -1.72
C ARG A 174 -3.07 -7.43 -2.49
N TYR A 175 -2.69 -7.60 -3.73
CA TYR A 175 -2.28 -6.49 -4.59
C TYR A 175 -3.39 -6.19 -5.58
N VAL A 176 -3.65 -4.89 -5.78
CA VAL A 176 -4.58 -4.43 -6.80
C VAL A 176 -3.89 -3.42 -7.70
N ARG A 177 -3.87 -3.69 -8.99
CA ARG A 177 -3.38 -2.78 -10.01
C ARG A 177 -4.47 -1.79 -10.41
N ILE A 178 -4.13 -0.51 -10.39
CA ILE A 178 -5.01 0.57 -10.80
C ILE A 178 -4.33 1.42 -11.87
N LYS A 179 -5.16 2.08 -12.69
CA LYS A 179 -4.71 3.07 -13.68
C LYS A 179 -5.29 4.43 -13.32
N ILE A 180 -4.48 5.43 -13.05
CA ILE A 180 -4.96 6.74 -12.60
C ILE A 180 -5.50 7.54 -13.79
N LEU A 181 -6.82 7.68 -13.81
CA LEU A 181 -7.59 8.44 -14.78
C LEU A 181 -8.23 9.65 -14.08
N GLU A 182 -8.86 10.52 -14.86
CA GLU A 182 -9.73 11.56 -14.28
C GLU A 182 -10.87 10.90 -13.48
N ASN A 183 -11.21 11.49 -12.33
CA ASN A 183 -12.22 10.98 -11.41
C ASN A 183 -11.96 9.55 -10.89
N SER A 184 -10.71 9.06 -10.91
CA SER A 184 -10.32 7.83 -10.24
C SER A 184 -10.47 7.98 -8.73
N ASN A 185 -11.10 7.00 -8.08
CA ASN A 185 -11.33 6.99 -6.65
C ASN A 185 -11.02 5.62 -6.07
N VAL A 186 -10.40 5.62 -4.88
CA VAL A 186 -10.26 4.44 -4.03
C VAL A 186 -11.08 4.63 -2.76
N GLU A 187 -11.75 3.57 -2.33
CA GLU A 187 -12.58 3.58 -1.13
C GLU A 187 -12.19 2.41 -0.25
N PHE A 188 -11.92 2.70 1.02
CA PHE A 188 -11.58 1.74 2.04
C PHE A 188 -12.71 1.70 3.07
N ASN A 189 -13.24 0.51 3.34
CA ASN A 189 -14.29 0.32 4.34
C ASN A 189 -13.89 -0.80 5.32
N GLY A 190 -13.76 -0.46 6.60
CA GLY A 190 -13.25 -1.34 7.65
C GLY A 190 -11.76 -1.09 7.97
N ASN A 191 -11.15 -2.01 8.70
CA ASN A 191 -9.74 -1.92 9.12
C ASN A 191 -8.79 -2.40 8.01
N ILE A 192 -9.05 -1.99 6.77
CA ILE A 192 -8.23 -2.29 5.60
C ILE A 192 -7.26 -1.14 5.36
N ILE A 193 -6.02 -1.51 5.02
CA ILE A 193 -4.88 -0.61 4.85
C ILE A 193 -4.44 -0.72 3.40
N GLY A 194 -4.30 0.42 2.72
CA GLY A 194 -3.79 0.49 1.36
C GLY A 194 -2.45 1.21 1.30
N ILE A 195 -1.40 0.55 0.83
CA ILE A 195 -0.14 1.20 0.45
C ILE A 195 -0.08 1.26 -1.07
N ILE A 196 -0.03 2.46 -1.64
CA ILE A 196 0.12 2.67 -3.07
C ILE A 196 1.59 2.89 -3.43
N PHE A 197 2.05 2.26 -4.49
CA PHE A 197 3.38 2.45 -5.06
C PHE A 197 3.33 2.30 -6.58
N LYS A 198 4.34 2.88 -7.24
CA LYS A 198 4.44 2.85 -8.70
C LYS A 198 4.54 1.41 -9.21
N ASP A 199 3.73 1.09 -10.20
CA ASP A 199 3.85 -0.17 -10.94
C ASP A 199 4.90 -0.03 -12.06
N ASN A 200 5.96 -0.82 -11.99
CA ASN A 200 7.01 -0.88 -13.03
C ASN A 200 7.10 -2.28 -13.67
N ILE A 201 6.13 -3.17 -13.42
CA ILE A 201 6.22 -4.56 -13.84
C ILE A 201 5.96 -4.67 -15.35
N LYS A 202 6.79 -5.47 -16.03
CA LYS A 202 6.57 -5.87 -17.42
C LYS A 202 5.76 -7.16 -17.45
N TYR A 203 4.44 -7.03 -17.52
CA TYR A 203 3.54 -8.19 -17.38
C TYR A 203 3.63 -9.20 -18.54
N ASP A 204 4.06 -8.78 -19.73
CA ASP A 204 4.37 -9.71 -20.83
C ASP A 204 5.43 -10.76 -20.46
N ASP A 205 6.45 -10.36 -19.68
CA ASP A 205 7.53 -11.24 -19.25
C ASP A 205 7.19 -11.93 -17.94
N PHE A 206 6.60 -11.18 -17.01
CA PHE A 206 6.32 -11.63 -15.65
C PHE A 206 5.13 -12.60 -15.55
N LYS A 207 4.14 -12.48 -16.45
CA LYS A 207 2.97 -13.35 -16.64
C LYS A 207 1.99 -13.48 -15.48
N ASN A 208 2.36 -13.08 -14.26
CA ASN A 208 1.47 -13.11 -13.11
C ASN A 208 0.81 -11.74 -12.93
N LEU A 209 -0.51 -11.71 -12.96
CA LEU A 209 -1.30 -10.49 -12.91
C LEU A 209 -2.08 -10.46 -11.60
N PRO A 210 -1.93 -9.42 -10.77
CA PRO A 210 -2.78 -9.24 -9.61
C PRO A 210 -4.22 -8.89 -10.05
N SER A 211 -5.14 -8.81 -9.10
CA SER A 211 -6.40 -8.10 -9.33
C SER A 211 -6.14 -6.69 -9.87
N GLY A 212 -7.06 -6.16 -10.67
CA GLY A 212 -6.92 -4.82 -11.23
C GLY A 212 -7.34 -4.72 -12.69
N ILE A 213 -6.87 -3.66 -13.34
CA ILE A 213 -7.15 -3.35 -14.74
C ILE A 213 -5.86 -3.38 -15.57
N PHE A 214 -5.92 -3.97 -16.76
CA PHE A 214 -4.83 -4.10 -17.72
C PHE A 214 -5.33 -3.68 -19.10
N SER A 215 -4.55 -2.86 -19.79
CA SER A 215 -4.81 -2.40 -21.15
C SER A 215 -4.05 -3.31 -22.12
N ILE A 216 -4.74 -3.86 -23.12
CA ILE A 216 -4.06 -4.59 -24.18
C ILE A 216 -3.27 -3.61 -25.06
N ASP A 217 -2.15 -4.06 -25.61
CA ASP A 217 -1.08 -3.33 -26.32
C ASP A 217 -0.18 -2.44 -25.46
N THR A 218 -0.66 -2.00 -24.30
CA THR A 218 0.16 -1.20 -23.37
C THR A 218 0.76 -2.04 -22.25
N ASP A 219 -0.07 -2.87 -21.61
CA ASP A 219 0.33 -3.67 -20.45
C ASP A 219 0.58 -5.14 -20.84
N LEU A 220 -0.17 -5.64 -21.82
CA LEU A 220 -0.12 -7.01 -22.35
C LEU A 220 -0.22 -6.98 -23.87
N LYS A 221 0.54 -7.82 -24.57
CA LYS A 221 0.34 -7.99 -26.03
C LYS A 221 -1.02 -8.61 -26.37
N GLN A 222 -1.48 -8.40 -27.59
CA GLN A 222 -2.58 -9.18 -28.14
C GLN A 222 -2.19 -10.65 -28.33
N GLY A 223 -3.19 -11.53 -28.29
CA GLY A 223 -3.02 -12.97 -28.51
C GLY A 223 -4.05 -13.81 -27.78
N THR A 224 -3.84 -15.11 -27.84
CA THR A 224 -4.63 -16.12 -27.14
C THR A 224 -3.84 -16.57 -25.93
N TYR A 225 -4.50 -16.57 -24.78
CA TYR A 225 -3.86 -16.85 -23.50
C TYR A 225 -4.58 -17.95 -22.76
N LYS A 226 -3.80 -18.82 -22.11
CA LYS A 226 -4.25 -19.73 -21.08
C LYS A 226 -4.16 -19.04 -19.72
N ILE A 227 -5.23 -19.15 -18.95
CA ILE A 227 -5.37 -18.62 -17.60
C ILE A 227 -5.20 -19.77 -16.61
N SER A 228 -4.41 -19.52 -15.56
CA SER A 228 -4.32 -20.41 -14.40
C SER A 228 -4.27 -19.63 -13.09
N ASN A 229 -4.22 -20.34 -11.96
CA ASN A 229 -4.22 -19.76 -10.61
C ASN A 229 -5.50 -18.98 -10.24
N THR A 230 -6.63 -19.42 -10.78
CA THR A 230 -7.94 -18.87 -10.45
C THR A 230 -8.55 -19.56 -9.23
N THR A 231 -9.39 -18.84 -8.49
CA THR A 231 -10.23 -19.33 -7.40
C THR A 231 -11.70 -19.32 -7.81
N LYS A 232 -12.57 -19.89 -6.97
CA LYS A 232 -14.04 -19.81 -7.16
C LYS A 232 -14.55 -18.36 -7.18
N ASP A 233 -13.86 -17.47 -6.47
CA ASP A 233 -14.24 -16.06 -6.34
C ASP A 233 -13.59 -15.17 -7.40
N THR A 234 -12.73 -15.75 -8.26
CA THR A 234 -12.07 -15.00 -9.33
C THR A 234 -13.06 -14.60 -10.41
N ILE A 235 -13.14 -13.30 -10.68
CA ILE A 235 -13.95 -12.74 -11.76
C ILE A 235 -13.00 -12.12 -12.78
N ILE A 236 -13.15 -12.54 -14.04
CA ILE A 236 -12.41 -11.99 -15.17
C ILE A 236 -13.39 -11.37 -16.15
N LYS A 237 -13.15 -10.12 -16.51
CA LYS A 237 -13.96 -9.38 -17.48
C LYS A 237 -13.08 -8.81 -18.57
N THR A 238 -13.59 -8.79 -19.80
CA THR A 238 -13.00 -7.99 -20.87
C THR A 238 -13.92 -6.84 -21.24
N ILE A 239 -13.32 -5.72 -21.63
CA ILE A 239 -14.02 -4.59 -22.24
C ILE A 239 -13.45 -4.43 -23.64
N SER A 240 -14.29 -4.54 -24.66
CA SER A 240 -13.88 -4.35 -26.06
C SER A 240 -13.68 -2.86 -26.37
N LYS A 241 -13.07 -2.56 -27.53
CA LYS A 241 -12.98 -1.19 -28.06
C LYS A 241 -14.34 -0.49 -28.21
N ASN A 242 -15.40 -1.27 -28.41
CA ASN A 242 -16.78 -0.76 -28.51
C ASN A 242 -17.45 -0.62 -27.13
N ASN A 243 -16.69 -0.73 -26.04
CA ASN A 243 -17.16 -0.75 -24.65
C ASN A 243 -18.12 -1.90 -24.30
N GLU A 244 -18.08 -2.99 -25.08
CA GLU A 244 -18.85 -4.20 -24.74
C GLU A 244 -18.14 -4.95 -23.62
N VAL A 245 -18.89 -5.29 -22.57
CA VAL A 245 -18.36 -6.01 -21.41
C VAL A 245 -18.71 -7.49 -21.53
N LYS A 246 -17.69 -8.35 -21.48
CA LYS A 246 -17.86 -9.80 -21.42
C LYS A 246 -17.28 -10.33 -20.12
N ILE A 247 -18.06 -11.13 -19.39
CA ILE A 247 -17.58 -11.87 -18.22
C ILE A 247 -17.16 -13.26 -18.68
N LEU A 248 -15.96 -13.70 -18.31
CA LEU A 248 -15.46 -15.02 -18.68
C LEU A 248 -15.98 -16.07 -17.69
N ASN A 249 -16.64 -17.12 -18.21
CA ASN A 249 -16.98 -18.28 -17.40
C ASN A 249 -15.80 -19.26 -17.35
N LEU A 250 -15.01 -19.19 -16.28
CA LEU A 250 -13.82 -20.02 -16.08
C LEU A 250 -14.12 -21.52 -15.94
N GLN A 251 -15.37 -21.92 -15.69
CA GLN A 251 -15.76 -23.33 -15.65
C GLN A 251 -15.78 -23.98 -17.04
N GLU A 252 -15.93 -23.18 -18.11
CA GLU A 252 -16.11 -23.66 -19.49
C GLU A 252 -14.83 -23.50 -20.33
N SER A 253 -14.01 -22.49 -20.05
CA SER A 253 -12.76 -22.25 -20.77
C SER A 253 -11.73 -21.58 -19.86
N HIS A 254 -10.51 -22.11 -19.89
CA HIS A 254 -9.32 -21.46 -19.31
C HIS A 254 -8.57 -20.63 -20.35
N GLU A 255 -9.20 -20.34 -21.49
CA GLU A 255 -8.59 -19.58 -22.57
C GLU A 255 -9.31 -18.27 -22.80
N ILE A 256 -8.53 -17.23 -23.10
CA ILE A 256 -9.01 -15.89 -23.39
C ILE A 256 -8.29 -15.35 -24.61
N LYS A 257 -9.06 -14.82 -25.55
CA LYS A 257 -8.52 -14.06 -26.68
C LYS A 257 -8.56 -12.58 -26.32
N LEU A 258 -7.40 -11.94 -26.39
CA LEU A 258 -7.19 -10.53 -26.09
C LEU A 258 -6.77 -9.83 -27.38
N GLU A 259 -7.56 -8.83 -27.78
CA GLU A 259 -7.35 -8.06 -29.02
C GLU A 259 -6.93 -6.63 -28.69
N ASN A 260 -6.37 -5.95 -29.69
CA ASN A 260 -5.97 -4.56 -29.55
C ASN A 260 -7.10 -3.67 -28.98
N GLU A 261 -6.71 -2.69 -28.19
CA GLU A 261 -7.60 -1.72 -27.53
C GLU A 261 -8.60 -2.34 -26.51
N MET A 262 -8.51 -3.64 -26.24
CA MET A 262 -9.28 -4.25 -25.15
C MET A 262 -8.72 -3.86 -23.77
N LYS A 263 -9.55 -4.05 -22.75
CA LYS A 263 -9.12 -4.01 -21.35
C LYS A 263 -9.47 -5.34 -20.68
N LEU A 264 -8.56 -5.85 -19.86
CA LEU A 264 -8.75 -7.00 -18.99
C LEU A 264 -8.93 -6.51 -17.55
N ILE A 265 -9.97 -6.97 -16.87
CA ILE A 265 -10.25 -6.67 -15.47
C ILE A 265 -10.28 -7.97 -14.69
N ILE A 266 -9.54 -8.02 -13.59
CA ILE A 266 -9.41 -9.17 -12.69
C ILE A 266 -9.81 -8.73 -11.28
N SER A 267 -10.57 -9.55 -10.57
CA SER A 267 -10.91 -9.33 -9.16
C SER A 267 -11.11 -10.64 -8.40
N GLY A 268 -11.01 -10.59 -7.07
CA GLY A 268 -11.27 -11.73 -6.19
C GLY A 268 -10.15 -12.77 -6.15
N VAL A 269 -8.91 -12.36 -6.45
CA VAL A 269 -7.75 -13.25 -6.55
C VAL A 269 -6.48 -12.53 -6.12
N ASP A 270 -5.48 -13.27 -5.66
CA ASP A 270 -4.17 -12.67 -5.35
C ASP A 270 -3.37 -12.42 -6.63
N TYR A 271 -3.38 -13.40 -7.53
CA TYR A 271 -2.92 -13.28 -8.90
C TYR A 271 -3.49 -14.41 -9.76
N ILE A 272 -3.61 -14.14 -11.06
CA ILE A 272 -3.71 -15.18 -12.08
C ILE A 272 -2.39 -15.27 -12.84
N THR A 273 -2.16 -16.38 -13.53
CA THR A 273 -1.06 -16.49 -14.51
C THR A 273 -1.65 -16.51 -15.90
N LEU A 274 -1.13 -15.65 -16.78
CA LEU A 274 -1.51 -15.52 -18.18
C LEU A 274 -0.37 -16.04 -19.07
N GLU A 275 -0.55 -17.21 -19.68
CA GLU A 275 0.42 -17.82 -20.59
C GLU A 275 -0.05 -17.69 -22.03
N LYS A 276 0.72 -17.03 -22.89
CA LYS A 276 0.41 -16.94 -24.31
C LYS A 276 0.56 -18.31 -24.98
N ILE A 277 -0.43 -18.71 -25.80
CA ILE A 277 -0.48 -20.03 -26.44
C ILE A 277 -0.48 -19.97 -27.98
N ASP A 278 -0.39 -18.78 -28.58
CA ASP A 278 -0.26 -18.55 -30.02
C ASP A 278 1.03 -17.84 -30.44
#